data_AF-E5RIC2-F1
#
_entry.id   AF-E5RIC2-F1
#
_cell.length_a   1.000
_cell.length_b   1.000
_cell.length_c   1.000
_cell.angle_alpha   90.00
_cell.angle_beta   90.00
_cell.angle_gamma   90.00
#
_symmetry.space_group_name_H-M   'P 1'
#
loop_
_entity.id
_entity.type
_entity.pdbx_description
1 polymer ?
#
loop_
_entity_poly.entity_id
_entity_poly.type
_entity_poly.pdbx_seq_one_letter_code
_entity_poly.pdbx_strand_id
1 'polypeptide(L)'
;MGQTALAGGSSSTPTPQALYPDLSCPEGLEELLSAPPPDLGAQRRHGWNPKDCSENIEVKEGGLYFERRPVAQSTDGARGKR
;
A
#
# COMPACT_ATOMS: atom_id res chain seq x y z
N MET A 1 65.86 23.80 -8.44
CA MET A 1 64.72 24.40 -7.70
C MET A 1 63.45 23.70 -8.18
N GLY A 2 62.58 23.36 -7.23
CA GLY A 2 61.68 22.20 -7.27
C GLY A 2 60.51 22.28 -8.25
N GLN A 3 60.12 21.10 -8.71
CA GLN A 3 58.86 20.80 -9.39
C GLN A 3 57.69 21.05 -8.43
N THR A 4 56.58 21.57 -8.91
CA THR A 4 55.31 21.54 -8.17
C THR A 4 54.19 21.19 -9.14
N ALA A 5 53.81 19.91 -9.16
CA ALA A 5 52.60 19.44 -9.80
C ALA A 5 51.42 19.77 -8.86
N LEU A 6 50.44 20.52 -9.35
CA LEU A 6 49.19 20.77 -8.66
C LEU A 6 48.27 19.55 -8.84
N ALA A 7 48.17 18.72 -7.79
CA ALA A 7 47.18 17.66 -7.71
C ALA A 7 45.82 18.27 -7.35
N GLY A 8 45.01 18.61 -8.37
CA GLY A 8 43.61 19.01 -8.22
C GLY A 8 42.70 17.80 -8.13
N GLY A 9 42.77 17.04 -7.05
CA GLY A 9 41.82 15.97 -6.75
C GLY A 9 40.58 16.57 -6.09
N SER A 10 39.51 16.80 -6.85
CA SER A 10 38.19 17.08 -6.27
C SER A 10 37.70 15.80 -5.61
N SER A 11 37.95 15.65 -4.31
CA SER A 11 37.31 14.61 -3.51
C SER A 11 35.85 15.01 -3.30
N SER A 12 34.99 14.69 -4.27
CA SER A 12 33.56 14.66 -4.05
C SER A 12 33.28 13.60 -2.99
N THR A 13 33.13 14.01 -1.74
CA THR A 13 32.60 13.15 -0.69
C THR A 13 31.18 12.74 -1.12
N PRO A 14 30.90 11.44 -1.36
CA PRO A 14 29.53 11.03 -1.62
C PRO A 14 28.75 11.29 -0.34
N THR A 15 27.83 12.25 -0.40
CA THR A 15 26.81 12.43 0.64
C THR A 15 26.10 11.09 0.77
N PRO A 16 25.98 10.51 1.98
CA PRO A 16 25.18 9.31 2.17
C PRO A 16 23.77 9.66 1.70
N GLN A 17 23.40 9.16 0.53
CA GLN A 17 22.07 9.36 -0.03
C GLN A 17 21.11 8.85 1.03
N ALA A 18 20.20 9.72 1.46
CA ALA A 18 19.27 9.45 2.55
C ALA A 18 18.63 8.08 2.31
N LEU A 19 18.74 7.17 3.28
CA LEU A 19 18.20 5.80 3.26
C LEU A 19 16.66 5.76 3.27
N TYR A 20 15.99 6.86 2.94
CA TYR A 20 14.55 6.99 2.96
C TYR A 20 14.07 7.05 1.51
N PRO A 21 13.14 6.16 1.12
CA PRO A 21 12.48 6.30 -0.17
C PRO A 21 11.81 7.68 -0.23
N ASP A 22 11.77 8.24 -1.43
CA ASP A 22 10.99 9.44 -1.71
C ASP A 22 9.56 9.23 -1.21
N LEU A 23 9.11 10.10 -0.30
CA LEU A 23 7.77 10.08 0.29
C LEU A 23 6.78 10.90 -0.56
N SER A 24 7.16 11.28 -1.78
CA SER A 24 6.27 11.96 -2.72
C SER A 24 5.04 11.09 -3.05
N CYS A 25 3.93 11.75 -3.40
CA CYS A 25 2.71 11.06 -3.81
C CYS A 25 3.00 10.27 -5.11
N PRO A 26 2.71 8.96 -5.16
CA PRO A 26 2.91 8.17 -6.37
C PRO A 26 2.11 8.74 -7.56
N GLU A 27 2.69 8.61 -8.75
CA GLU A 27 2.02 8.97 -10.00
C GLU A 27 0.67 8.24 -10.12
N GLY A 28 -0.38 8.98 -10.48
CA GLY A 28 -1.75 8.47 -10.68
C GLY A 28 -2.59 8.32 -9.41
N LEU A 29 -2.01 8.33 -8.21
CA LEU A 29 -2.79 8.22 -6.96
C LEU A 29 -3.70 9.43 -6.75
N GLU A 30 -3.16 10.64 -6.95
CA GLU A 30 -3.92 11.89 -6.81
C GLU A 30 -5.11 11.96 -7.77
N GLU A 31 -4.89 11.56 -9.03
CA GLU A 31 -5.93 11.50 -10.04
C GLU A 31 -7.03 10.50 -9.66
N LEU A 32 -6.65 9.31 -9.18
CA LEU A 32 -7.59 8.29 -8.74
C LEU A 32 -8.45 8.77 -7.55
N LEU A 33 -7.83 9.43 -6.58
CA LEU A 33 -8.51 9.94 -5.38
C LEU A 33 -9.37 11.18 -5.66
N SER A 34 -9.07 11.92 -6.73
CA SER A 34 -9.87 13.07 -7.17
C SER A 34 -11.18 12.68 -7.87
N ALA A 35 -11.30 11.42 -8.31
CA ALA A 35 -12.53 10.93 -8.91
C ALA A 35 -13.67 10.82 -7.88
N PRO A 36 -14.95 10.95 -8.30
CA PRO A 36 -16.07 10.69 -7.41
C PRO A 36 -16.02 9.27 -6.82
N PRO A 37 -16.45 9.08 -5.56
CA PRO A 37 -16.48 7.75 -4.97
C PRO A 37 -17.43 6.83 -5.74
N PRO A 38 -17.13 5.51 -5.80
CA PRO A 38 -17.98 4.56 -6.51
C PRO A 38 -19.38 4.47 -5.89
N ASP A 39 -20.39 4.23 -6.73
CA ASP A 39 -21.74 3.99 -6.26
C ASP A 39 -21.86 2.71 -5.40
N LEU A 40 -22.96 2.58 -4.68
CA LEU A 40 -23.19 1.44 -3.79
C LEU A 40 -23.17 0.08 -4.52
N GLY A 41 -23.61 0.05 -5.77
CA GLY A 41 -23.58 -1.15 -6.61
C GLY A 41 -22.15 -1.57 -6.92
N ALA A 42 -21.30 -0.62 -7.31
CA ALA A 42 -19.87 -0.83 -7.52
C ALA A 42 -19.16 -1.29 -6.24
N GLN A 43 -19.42 -0.63 -5.11
CA GLN A 43 -18.88 -1.05 -3.81
C GLN A 43 -19.25 -2.50 -3.48
N ARG A 44 -20.53 -2.89 -3.66
CA ARG A 44 -20.99 -4.27 -3.40
C ARG A 44 -20.43 -5.31 -4.36
N ARG A 45 -20.16 -4.93 -5.63
CA ARG A 45 -19.48 -5.81 -6.61
C ARG A 45 -18.05 -6.12 -6.20
N HIS A 46 -17.36 -5.17 -5.56
CA HIS A 46 -15.98 -5.33 -5.09
C HIS A 46 -15.85 -5.61 -3.58
N GLY A 47 -16.97 -5.80 -2.88
CA GLY A 47 -16.99 -6.14 -1.46
C GLY A 47 -16.47 -7.54 -1.16
N TRP A 48 -16.52 -7.93 0.12
CA TRP A 48 -16.09 -9.24 0.62
C TRP A 48 -16.86 -10.39 -0.02
N ASN A 49 -16.14 -11.47 -0.34
CA ASN A 49 -16.71 -12.67 -0.94
C ASN A 49 -17.08 -13.70 0.15
N PRO A 50 -18.38 -13.96 0.38
CA PRO A 50 -18.82 -14.96 1.38
C PRO A 50 -18.43 -16.40 1.04
N LYS A 51 -18.02 -16.66 -0.22
CA LYS A 51 -17.55 -17.98 -0.66
C LYS A 51 -16.03 -18.12 -0.56
N ASP A 52 -15.33 -17.07 -0.13
CA ASP A 52 -13.87 -17.01 -0.10
C ASP A 52 -13.38 -16.25 1.14
N CYS A 53 -13.83 -16.75 2.30
CA CYS A 53 -13.47 -16.27 3.62
C CYS A 53 -13.39 -17.43 4.63
N SER A 54 -12.72 -17.20 5.76
CA SER A 54 -12.68 -18.14 6.88
C SER A 54 -14.08 -18.48 7.38
N GLU A 55 -14.25 -19.68 7.93
CA GLU A 55 -15.51 -20.16 8.53
C GLU A 55 -15.96 -19.33 9.75
N ASN A 56 -15.02 -18.64 10.41
CA ASN A 56 -15.31 -17.77 11.54
C ASN A 56 -15.79 -16.37 11.13
N ILE A 57 -15.91 -16.09 9.83
CA ILE A 57 -16.31 -14.79 9.30
C ILE A 57 -17.70 -14.89 8.66
N GLU A 58 -18.58 -13.98 9.04
CA GLU A 58 -19.88 -13.80 8.41
C GLU A 58 -19.90 -12.47 7.62
N VAL A 59 -20.06 -12.56 6.30
CA VAL A 59 -20.14 -11.39 5.42
C VAL A 59 -21.57 -10.85 5.39
N LYS A 60 -21.73 -9.55 5.61
CA LYS A 60 -23.05 -8.89 5.70
C LYS A 60 -23.18 -7.73 4.72
N GLU A 61 -24.41 -7.24 4.61
CA GLU A 61 -24.80 -6.09 3.77
C GLU A 61 -24.29 -6.17 2.32
N GLY A 62 -24.38 -7.35 1.72
CA GLY A 62 -23.94 -7.57 0.34
C GLY A 62 -22.43 -7.52 0.14
N GLY A 63 -21.62 -7.59 1.19
CA GLY A 63 -20.16 -7.62 1.11
C GLY A 63 -19.46 -6.37 1.65
N LEU A 64 -20.17 -5.40 2.22
CA LEU A 64 -19.55 -4.14 2.65
C LEU A 64 -18.80 -4.25 3.98
N TYR A 65 -19.21 -5.16 4.85
CA TYR A 65 -18.50 -5.49 6.07
C TYR A 65 -18.66 -6.97 6.40
N PHE A 66 -17.90 -7.42 7.38
CA PHE A 66 -18.03 -8.74 7.95
C PHE A 66 -17.90 -8.69 9.47
N GLU A 67 -18.46 -9.70 10.12
CA GLU A 67 -18.29 -9.93 11.55
C GLU A 67 -17.43 -11.18 11.74
N ARG A 68 -16.44 -11.09 12.64
CA ARG A 68 -15.58 -12.20 13.02
C ARG A 68 -16.03 -12.77 14.36
N ARG A 69 -16.25 -14.08 14.42
CA ARG A 69 -16.60 -14.79 15.67
C ARG A 69 -15.43 -14.74 16.66
N PRO A 70 -15.68 -14.60 17.98
CA PRO A 70 -14.63 -14.50 19.00
C PRO A 70 -13.99 -15.86 19.32
N VAL A 71 -13.26 -16.41 18.35
CA VAL A 71 -12.58 -17.70 18.48
C VAL A 71 -11.13 -17.48 18.95
N ALA A 72 -10.77 -18.08 20.08
CA ALA A 72 -9.42 -17.99 20.63
C ALA A 72 -8.40 -18.70 19.72
N GLN A 73 -7.15 -18.22 19.70
CA GLN A 73 -6.04 -18.83 18.95
C GLN A 73 -6.34 -19.04 17.45
N SER A 74 -7.05 -18.10 16.83
CA SER A 74 -7.34 -18.14 15.39
C SER A 74 -6.91 -16.86 14.69
N THR A 75 -6.50 -17.02 13.44
CA THR A 75 -6.22 -15.94 12.50
C THR A 75 -7.10 -16.17 11.28
N ASP A 76 -7.92 -15.18 10.93
CA ASP A 76 -8.96 -15.32 9.92
C ASP A 76 -8.76 -14.32 8.78
N GLY A 77 -9.02 -14.75 7.55
CA GLY A 77 -8.92 -13.92 6.36
C GLY A 77 -10.18 -13.97 5.50
N ALA A 78 -10.39 -12.94 4.70
CA ALA A 78 -11.43 -12.86 3.69
C ALA A 78 -10.87 -12.17 2.44
N ARG A 79 -11.30 -12.60 1.25
CA ARG A 79 -10.96 -11.96 -0.03
C ARG A 79 -12.13 -11.15 -0.58
N GLY A 80 -11.82 -10.17 -1.42
CA GLY A 80 -12.82 -9.46 -2.22
C GLY A 80 -13.39 -10.35 -3.33
N LYS A 81 -14.59 -9.99 -3.81
CA LYS A 81 -15.19 -10.61 -5.01
C LYS A 81 -14.37 -10.27 -6.27
N ARG A 82 -14.42 -11.16 -7.25
CA ARG A 82 -13.90 -10.94 -8.60
C ARG A 82 -15.00 -10.50 -9.54
#